data_AF-A0A0Q5QZF8-F1
#
_entry.id   AF-A0A0Q5QZF8-F1
#
_cell.length_a   1.000
_cell.length_b   1.000
_cell.length_c   1.000
_cell.angle_alpha   90.00
_cell.angle_beta   90.00
_cell.angle_gamma   90.00
#
_symmetry.space_group_name_H-M   'P 1'
#
loop_
_entity.id
_entity.type
_entity.pdbx_description
1 polymer ?
#
loop_
_entity_poly.entity_id
_entity_poly.type
_entity_poly.pdbx_seq_one_letter_code
_entity_poly.pdbx_strand_id
1 'polypeptide(L)'
;MLPGEHPPIMLLASAVFIGGALMAMAAIAFASMMADAADEHEHLFGARREGLYFAGWAFASKAAAGFGSLVAGFAMQLIDLQSGTAAHGAAIAAADLPPRTIIWIGIIYGPGTGAFALAAASVCLFYRVDAKAHRDILDDLALRRAALATPLV
;
A
#
# COMPACT_ATOMS: atom_id res chain seq x y z
N MET A 1 -3.88 -19.58 -36.89
CA MET A 1 -4.26 -18.59 -35.85
C MET A 1 -4.94 -19.34 -34.73
N LEU A 2 -4.19 -19.75 -33.71
CA LEU A 2 -4.69 -20.47 -32.52
C LEU A 2 -4.52 -19.58 -31.27
N PRO A 3 -5.43 -19.67 -30.28
CA PRO A 3 -5.43 -18.84 -29.07
C PRO A 3 -4.41 -19.30 -28.01
N GLY A 4 -3.13 -19.52 -28.38
CA GLY A 4 -2.12 -20.13 -27.50
C GLY A 4 -0.70 -19.55 -27.55
N GLU A 5 -0.43 -18.49 -28.32
CA GLU A 5 0.96 -18.12 -28.66
C GLU A 5 1.43 -16.82 -27.97
N HIS A 6 0.90 -16.54 -26.77
CA HIS A 6 1.32 -15.40 -25.95
C HIS A 6 1.74 -15.82 -24.54
N PRO A 7 2.80 -16.65 -24.40
CA PRO A 7 3.35 -16.99 -23.09
C PRO A 7 3.61 -15.78 -22.16
N PRO A 8 4.07 -14.60 -22.63
CA PRO A 8 4.24 -13.46 -21.73
C PRO A 8 2.92 -12.87 -21.21
N ILE A 9 1.83 -12.92 -21.98
CA ILE A 9 0.54 -12.32 -21.56
C ILE A 9 -0.06 -13.14 -20.42
N MET A 10 -0.07 -14.48 -20.54
CA MET A 10 -0.58 -15.35 -19.48
C MET A 10 0.27 -15.24 -18.21
N LEU A 11 1.59 -15.14 -18.34
CA LEU A 11 2.50 -14.91 -17.22
C LEU A 11 2.22 -13.57 -16.53
N LEU A 12 2.08 -12.48 -17.28
CA LEU A 12 1.77 -11.16 -16.72
C LEU A 12 0.38 -11.13 -16.08
N ALA A 13 -0.63 -11.75 -16.72
CA ALA A 13 -1.98 -11.80 -16.18
C ALA A 13 -2.04 -12.56 -14.85
N SER A 14 -1.37 -13.71 -14.76
CA SER A 14 -1.27 -14.48 -13.51
C SER A 14 -0.49 -13.72 -12.43
N ALA A 15 0.62 -13.07 -12.78
CA ALA A 15 1.38 -12.23 -11.85
C ALA A 15 0.55 -11.06 -11.29
N VAL A 16 -0.19 -10.35 -12.15
CA VAL A 16 -1.08 -9.25 -11.75
C VAL A 16 -2.24 -9.78 -10.90
N PHE A 17 -2.81 -10.92 -11.24
CA PHE A 17 -3.88 -11.54 -10.46
C PHE A 17 -3.42 -11.90 -9.05
N ILE A 18 -2.28 -12.59 -8.92
CA ILE A 18 -1.71 -12.96 -7.63
C ILE A 18 -1.32 -11.71 -6.83
N GLY A 19 -0.64 -10.76 -7.46
CA GLY A 19 -0.26 -9.49 -6.82
C GLY A 19 -1.47 -8.70 -6.33
N GLY A 20 -2.53 -8.62 -7.14
CA GLY A 20 -3.79 -7.96 -6.76
C GLY A 20 -4.49 -8.66 -5.60
N ALA A 21 -4.54 -10.00 -5.60
CA ALA A 21 -5.10 -10.77 -4.49
C ALA A 21 -4.32 -10.54 -3.18
N LEU A 22 -2.99 -10.60 -3.23
CA LEU A 22 -2.14 -10.33 -2.06
C LEU A 22 -2.32 -8.89 -1.55
N MET A 23 -2.43 -7.92 -2.46
CA MET A 23 -2.65 -6.52 -2.10
C MET A 23 -4.03 -6.31 -1.47
N ALA A 24 -5.07 -7.00 -1.94
CA ALA A 24 -6.39 -6.97 -1.33
C ALA A 24 -6.37 -7.56 0.10
N MET A 25 -5.69 -8.68 0.30
CA MET A 25 -5.51 -9.27 1.63
C MET A 25 -4.78 -8.32 2.57
N ALA A 26 -3.70 -7.69 2.10
CA ALA A 26 -2.95 -6.71 2.87
C ALA A 26 -3.79 -5.47 3.23
N ALA A 27 -4.63 -4.98 2.31
CA ALA A 27 -5.52 -3.86 2.58
C ALA A 27 -6.56 -4.17 3.66
N ILE A 28 -7.15 -5.37 3.63
CA ILE A 28 -8.09 -5.82 4.66
C ILE A 28 -7.40 -5.96 6.02
N ALA A 29 -6.23 -6.59 6.05
CA ALA A 29 -5.44 -6.72 7.28
C ALA A 29 -5.08 -5.35 7.87
N PHE A 30 -4.64 -4.41 7.03
CA PHE A 30 -4.29 -3.06 7.46
C PHE A 30 -5.49 -2.28 8.03
N ALA A 31 -6.68 -2.43 7.43
CA ALA A 31 -7.90 -1.82 7.95
C ALA A 31 -8.26 -2.38 9.34
N SER A 32 -8.09 -3.69 9.56
CA SER A 32 -8.26 -4.32 10.88
C SER A 32 -7.26 -3.76 11.90
N MET A 33 -5.97 -3.72 11.55
CA MET A 33 -4.92 -3.20 12.44
C MET A 33 -5.16 -1.74 12.84
N MET A 34 -5.75 -0.94 11.95
CA MET A 34 -6.11 0.45 12.24
C MET A 34 -7.23 0.55 13.28
N ALA A 35 -8.23 -0.34 13.20
CA ALA A 35 -9.29 -0.45 14.20
C ALA A 35 -8.72 -0.88 15.55
N ASP A 36 -7.85 -1.90 15.56
CA ASP A 36 -7.16 -2.39 16.76
C ASP A 36 -6.34 -1.29 17.44
N ALA A 37 -5.64 -0.46 16.66
CA ALA A 37 -4.88 0.68 17.19
C ALA A 37 -5.79 1.77 17.76
N ALA A 38 -6.97 1.99 17.17
CA ALA A 38 -7.95 2.94 17.71
C ALA A 38 -8.53 2.45 19.05
N ASP A 39 -8.77 1.14 19.18
CA ASP A 39 -9.23 0.51 20.43
C ASP A 39 -8.13 0.51 21.50
N GLU A 40 -6.87 0.26 21.12
CA GLU A 40 -5.71 0.41 22.02
C GLU A 40 -5.58 1.84 22.55
N HIS A 41 -5.76 2.84 21.68
CA HIS A 41 -5.77 4.24 22.09
C HIS A 41 -6.94 4.56 23.04
N GLU A 42 -8.13 4.01 22.81
CA GLU A 42 -9.25 4.13 23.74
C GLU A 42 -8.91 3.51 25.11
N HIS A 43 -8.30 2.35 25.13
CA HIS A 43 -7.90 1.66 26.35
C HIS A 43 -6.86 2.46 27.16
N LEU A 44 -5.86 3.04 26.48
CA LEU A 44 -4.79 3.81 27.12
C LEU A 44 -5.22 5.22 27.57
N PHE A 45 -6.06 5.89 26.80
CA PHE A 45 -6.37 7.32 26.99
C PHE A 45 -7.84 7.61 27.31
N GLY A 46 -8.70 6.59 27.36
CA GLY A 46 -10.13 6.73 27.67
C GLY A 46 -10.96 7.42 26.57
N ALA A 47 -10.35 7.71 25.41
CA ALA A 47 -11.00 8.40 24.30
C ALA A 47 -10.71 7.68 22.97
N ARG A 48 -11.78 7.27 22.30
CA ARG A 48 -11.70 6.64 20.98
C ARG A 48 -11.43 7.69 19.91
N ARG A 49 -10.34 7.52 19.15
CA ARG A 49 -9.90 8.51 18.14
C ARG A 49 -9.77 7.91 16.74
N GLU A 50 -10.74 7.12 16.31
CA GLU A 50 -10.77 6.52 14.95
C GLU A 50 -10.55 7.57 13.85
N GLY A 51 -11.17 8.74 13.97
CA GLY A 51 -11.02 9.82 12.99
C GLY A 51 -9.57 10.32 12.83
N LEU A 52 -8.76 10.28 13.88
CA LEU A 52 -7.34 10.66 13.82
C LEU A 52 -6.53 9.62 13.03
N TYR A 53 -6.81 8.34 13.24
CA TYR A 53 -6.19 7.24 12.48
C TYR A 53 -6.58 7.30 11.00
N PHE A 54 -7.88 7.50 10.69
CA PHE A 54 -8.34 7.66 9.32
C PHE A 54 -7.75 8.89 8.63
N ALA A 55 -7.68 10.04 9.34
CA ALA A 55 -7.06 11.26 8.81
C ALA A 55 -5.57 11.05 8.52
N GLY A 56 -4.84 10.40 9.44
CA GLY A 56 -3.44 10.05 9.26
C GLY A 56 -3.22 9.16 8.04
N TRP A 57 -4.04 8.12 7.87
CA TRP A 57 -3.97 7.23 6.70
C TRP A 57 -4.30 7.94 5.37
N ALA A 58 -5.36 8.75 5.35
CA ALA A 58 -5.76 9.51 4.17
C ALA A 58 -4.69 10.55 3.78
N PHE A 59 -4.05 11.19 4.76
CA PHE A 59 -2.93 12.09 4.52
C PHE A 59 -1.71 11.33 4.00
N ALA A 60 -1.32 10.24 4.66
CA ALA A 60 -0.15 9.44 4.29
C ALA A 60 -0.29 8.85 2.87
N SER A 61 -1.47 8.36 2.49
CA SER A 61 -1.72 7.83 1.15
C SER A 61 -1.58 8.90 0.06
N LYS A 62 -2.10 10.10 0.30
CA LYS A 62 -1.93 11.24 -0.62
C LYS A 62 -0.47 11.70 -0.70
N ALA A 63 0.20 11.81 0.44
CA ALA A 63 1.61 12.17 0.50
C ALA A 63 2.47 11.13 -0.25
N ALA A 64 2.21 9.84 -0.04
CA ALA A 64 2.90 8.75 -0.74
C ALA A 64 2.63 8.77 -2.24
N ALA A 65 1.39 9.03 -2.69
CA ALA A 65 1.07 9.14 -4.11
C ALA A 65 1.80 10.32 -4.77
N GLY A 66 1.81 11.49 -4.12
CA GLY A 66 2.52 12.67 -4.60
C GLY A 66 4.04 12.47 -4.64
N PHE A 67 4.61 11.93 -3.55
CA PHE A 67 6.03 11.65 -3.44
C PHE A 67 6.47 10.56 -4.44
N GLY A 68 5.70 9.50 -4.60
CA GLY A 68 5.97 8.44 -5.58
C GLY A 68 5.96 8.97 -7.01
N SER A 69 5.02 9.86 -7.34
CA SER A 69 4.96 10.52 -8.65
C SER A 69 6.18 11.40 -8.90
N LEU A 70 6.64 12.13 -7.87
CA LEU A 70 7.86 12.95 -7.94
C LEU A 70 9.11 12.07 -8.18
N VAL A 71 9.26 11.00 -7.41
CA VAL A 71 10.38 10.05 -7.55
C VAL A 71 10.35 9.38 -8.93
N ALA A 72 9.18 8.97 -9.42
CA ALA A 72 9.02 8.41 -10.75
C ALA A 72 9.42 9.41 -11.85
N GLY A 73 9.04 10.68 -11.71
CA GLY A 73 9.45 11.74 -12.63
C GLY A 73 10.96 11.94 -12.69
N PHE A 74 11.63 12.00 -11.53
CA PHE A 74 13.10 12.08 -11.49
C PHE A 74 13.77 10.82 -12.04
N ALA A 75 13.22 9.64 -11.75
CA ALA A 75 13.74 8.38 -12.28
C ALA A 75 13.64 8.34 -13.82
N MET A 76 12.54 8.84 -14.39
CA MET A 76 12.34 8.96 -15.84
C MET A 76 13.33 9.94 -16.48
N GLN A 77 13.59 11.09 -15.84
CA GLN A 77 14.60 12.05 -16.31
C GLN A 77 16.00 11.43 -16.33
N LEU A 78 16.35 10.63 -15.31
CA LEU A 78 17.67 10.00 -15.21
C LEU A 78 17.93 8.97 -16.32
N ILE A 79 16.88 8.30 -16.80
CA ILE A 79 16.98 7.31 -17.88
C ILE A 79 16.84 7.93 -19.28
N ASP A 80 16.74 9.26 -19.36
CA ASP A 80 16.50 10.04 -20.58
C ASP A 80 15.29 9.52 -21.37
N LEU A 81 14.28 9.02 -20.65
CA LEU A 81 13.02 8.65 -21.25
C LEU A 81 12.30 9.95 -21.59
N GLN A 82 12.44 10.40 -22.84
CA GLN A 82 11.80 11.63 -23.30
C GLN A 82 10.33 11.62 -22.90
N SER A 83 9.92 12.67 -22.18
CA SER A 83 8.57 12.84 -21.67
C SER A 83 7.58 12.94 -22.83
N GLY A 84 7.11 11.79 -23.30
CA GLY A 84 5.83 11.61 -24.00
C GLY A 84 5.62 12.33 -25.32
N THR A 85 6.59 13.05 -25.89
CA THR A 85 6.43 13.64 -27.21
C THR A 85 7.71 13.44 -28.02
N ALA A 86 7.62 12.61 -29.06
CA ALA A 86 8.39 12.92 -30.27
C ALA A 86 8.06 14.37 -30.68
N ALA A 87 8.90 15.03 -31.47
CA ALA A 87 8.70 16.41 -31.93
C ALA A 87 7.31 16.72 -32.58
N HIS A 88 6.43 15.71 -32.73
CA HIS A 88 5.07 15.78 -33.26
C HIS A 88 3.94 15.29 -32.31
N GLY A 89 4.17 15.07 -31.02
CA GLY A 89 3.07 14.82 -30.06
C GLY A 89 2.47 13.41 -30.08
N ALA A 90 3.13 12.44 -30.72
CA ALA A 90 2.74 11.03 -30.69
C ALA A 90 3.51 10.25 -29.62
N ALA A 91 2.84 9.31 -28.96
CA ALA A 91 3.47 8.36 -28.04
C ALA A 91 4.52 7.53 -28.80
N ILE A 92 5.75 7.52 -28.32
CA ILE A 92 6.83 6.68 -28.87
C ILE A 92 6.39 5.22 -28.74
N ALA A 93 6.34 4.49 -29.85
CA ALA A 93 6.03 3.07 -29.80
C ALA A 93 7.11 2.37 -28.96
N ALA A 94 6.71 1.43 -28.10
CA ALA A 94 7.68 0.70 -27.26
C ALA A 94 8.77 -0.03 -28.08
N ALA A 95 8.51 -0.29 -29.37
CA ALA A 95 9.46 -0.86 -30.32
C ALA A 95 10.62 0.08 -30.71
N ASP A 96 10.43 1.40 -30.59
CA ASP A 96 11.42 2.42 -30.97
C ASP A 96 12.32 2.84 -29.80
N LEU A 97 12.12 2.24 -28.62
CA LEU A 97 12.85 2.58 -27.42
C LEU A 97 14.20 1.85 -27.37
N PRO A 98 15.32 2.52 -27.00
CA PRO A 98 16.60 1.86 -26.86
C PRO A 98 16.50 0.67 -25.88
N PRO A 99 17.11 -0.49 -26.17
CA PRO A 99 17.06 -1.66 -25.29
C PRO A 99 17.51 -1.36 -23.85
N ARG A 100 18.49 -0.46 -23.70
CA ARG A 100 18.96 0.04 -22.40
C ARG A 100 17.82 0.68 -21.60
N THR A 101 17.00 1.51 -22.23
CA THR A 101 15.92 2.24 -21.55
C THR A 101 14.82 1.27 -21.11
N ILE A 102 14.49 0.27 -21.92
CA ILE A 102 13.53 -0.80 -21.57
C ILE A 102 14.00 -1.55 -20.32
N ILE A 103 15.28 -1.92 -20.26
CA ILE A 103 15.87 -2.59 -19.09
C ILE A 103 15.76 -1.72 -17.84
N TRP A 104 16.11 -0.43 -17.92
CA TRP A 104 16.02 0.47 -16.77
C TRP A 104 14.58 0.70 -16.29
N ILE A 105 13.61 0.83 -17.20
CA ILE A 105 12.19 0.88 -16.83
C ILE A 105 11.78 -0.40 -16.09
N GLY A 106 12.19 -1.57 -16.59
CA GLY A 106 11.93 -2.85 -15.94
C GLY A 106 12.54 -2.94 -14.54
N ILE A 107 13.76 -2.44 -14.35
CA ILE A 107 14.46 -2.43 -13.05
C ILE A 107 13.77 -1.46 -12.07
N ILE A 108 13.41 -0.25 -12.51
CA ILE A 108 12.75 0.75 -11.68
C ILE A 108 11.35 0.26 -11.28
N TYR A 109 10.57 -0.23 -12.25
CA TYR A 109 9.19 -0.67 -12.01
C TYR A 109 9.10 -1.99 -11.26
N GLY A 110 9.99 -2.96 -11.53
CA GLY A 110 9.97 -4.27 -10.88
C GLY A 110 10.70 -4.24 -9.52
N PRO A 111 12.01 -4.52 -9.48
CA PRO A 111 12.79 -4.50 -8.24
C PRO A 111 12.72 -3.19 -7.45
N GLY A 112 12.71 -2.04 -8.14
CA GLY A 112 12.66 -0.73 -7.48
C GLY A 112 11.40 -0.55 -6.65
N THR A 113 10.22 -0.74 -7.23
CA THR A 113 8.96 -0.66 -6.48
C THR A 113 8.84 -1.76 -5.43
N GLY A 114 9.33 -2.97 -5.73
CA GLY A 114 9.38 -4.08 -4.78
C GLY A 114 10.21 -3.76 -3.53
N ALA A 115 11.37 -3.11 -3.68
CA ALA A 115 12.19 -2.68 -2.56
C ALA A 115 11.47 -1.63 -1.69
N PHE A 116 10.74 -0.68 -2.30
CA PHE A 116 9.90 0.27 -1.56
C PHE A 116 8.76 -0.44 -0.82
N ALA A 117 8.11 -1.42 -1.45
CA ALA A 117 7.05 -2.19 -0.81
C ALA A 117 7.58 -3.03 0.37
N LEU A 118 8.76 -3.64 0.23
CA LEU A 118 9.42 -4.38 1.31
C LEU A 118 9.84 -3.45 2.46
N ALA A 119 10.38 -2.27 2.15
CA ALA A 119 10.70 -1.27 3.16
C ALA A 119 9.43 -0.84 3.93
N ALA A 120 8.32 -0.60 3.24
CA ALA A 120 7.04 -0.30 3.88
C ALA A 120 6.53 -1.48 4.74
N ALA A 121 6.59 -2.70 4.22
CA ALA A 121 6.18 -3.90 4.96
C ALA A 121 7.03 -4.13 6.21
N SER A 122 8.32 -3.77 6.17
CA SER A 122 9.20 -3.88 7.35
C SER A 122 8.74 -3.01 8.52
N VAL A 123 8.03 -1.91 8.27
CA VAL A 123 7.45 -1.06 9.33
C VAL A 123 6.39 -1.83 10.12
N CYS A 124 5.65 -2.73 9.47
CA CYS A 124 4.66 -3.57 10.14
C CYS A 124 5.31 -4.57 11.11
N LEU A 125 6.62 -4.87 10.99
CA LEU A 125 7.32 -5.72 11.96
C LEU A 125 7.43 -5.07 13.34
N PHE A 126 7.25 -3.75 13.44
CA PHE A 126 7.20 -3.04 14.72
C PHE A 126 5.81 -3.04 15.36
N TYR A 127 4.79 -3.58 14.68
CA TYR A 127 3.45 -3.72 15.23
C TYR A 127 3.44 -4.80 16.32
N ARG A 128 3.17 -4.39 17.56
CA ARG A 128 3.30 -5.23 18.76
C ARG A 128 1.98 -5.71 19.35
N VAL A 129 0.84 -5.36 18.75
CA VAL A 129 -0.46 -5.86 19.20
C VAL A 129 -0.60 -7.31 18.75
N ASP A 130 -0.38 -8.23 19.68
CA ASP A 130 -0.60 -9.65 19.46
C ASP A 130 -2.06 -10.05 19.78
N ALA A 131 -2.44 -11.28 19.43
CA ALA A 131 -3.80 -11.77 19.66
C ALA A 131 -4.18 -11.84 21.15
N LYS A 132 -3.21 -11.83 22.06
CA LYS A 132 -3.48 -11.80 23.50
C LYS A 132 -3.78 -10.38 23.95
N ALA A 133 -2.91 -9.43 23.61
CA ALA A 133 -3.08 -8.01 23.89
C ALA A 133 -4.41 -7.50 23.32
N HIS A 134 -4.77 -7.90 22.10
CA HIS A 134 -6.06 -7.55 21.50
C HIS A 134 -7.26 -8.04 22.33
N ARG A 135 -7.25 -9.30 22.79
CA ARG A 135 -8.32 -9.82 23.66
C ARG A 135 -8.38 -9.09 25.00
N ASP A 136 -7.23 -8.89 25.63
CA ASP A 136 -7.13 -8.21 26.92
C ASP A 136 -7.70 -6.77 26.84
N ILE A 137 -7.43 -6.05 25.74
CA ILE A 137 -7.98 -4.72 25.47
C ILE A 137 -9.51 -4.76 25.31
N LEU A 138 -10.04 -5.72 24.54
CA LEU A 138 -11.48 -5.83 24.30
C LEU A 138 -12.25 -6.18 25.58
N ASP A 139 -11.72 -7.09 26.40
CA ASP A 139 -12.33 -7.49 27.66
C ASP A 139 -12.39 -6.30 28.64
N ASP A 140 -11.31 -5.53 28.78
CA ASP A 140 -11.29 -4.35 29.66
C ASP A 140 -12.24 -3.25 29.16
N LEU A 141 -12.27 -2.98 27.85
CA LEU A 141 -13.19 -2.01 27.26
C LEU A 141 -14.66 -2.43 27.46
N ALA A 142 -14.98 -3.72 27.32
CA ALA A 142 -16.32 -4.24 27.57
C ALA A 142 -16.76 -4.03 29.03
N LEU A 143 -15.86 -4.29 29.99
CA LEU A 143 -16.11 -4.06 31.41
C LEU A 143 -16.36 -2.57 31.72
N ARG A 144 -15.54 -1.66 31.19
CA ARG A 144 -15.70 -0.21 31.38
C ARG A 144 -17.02 0.30 30.80
N ARG A 145 -17.40 -0.18 29.61
CA ARG A 145 -18.68 0.17 28.97
C ARG A 145 -19.88 -0.33 29.77
N ALA A 146 -19.80 -1.54 30.32
CA ALA A 146 -20.85 -2.09 31.19
C ALA A 146 -21.00 -1.29 32.50
N ALA A 147 -19.89 -0.88 33.11
CA ALA A 147 -19.89 -0.05 34.31
C ALA A 147 -20.53 1.33 34.06
N LEU A 148 -20.25 1.97 32.93
CA LEU A 148 -20.84 3.26 32.54
C LEU A 148 -22.32 3.15 32.18
N ALA A 149 -22.78 2.01 31.68
CA ALA A 149 -24.18 1.77 31.31
C ALA A 149 -25.09 1.49 32.52
N THR A 150 -24.52 1.23 33.70
CA THR A 150 -25.29 1.00 34.92
C THR A 150 -25.56 2.35 35.60
N PRO A 151 -26.79 2.89 35.57
CA PRO A 151 -27.06 4.20 36.18
C PRO A 151 -26.86 4.12 37.69
N LEU A 152 -26.13 5.08 38.25
CA LEU A 152 -26.03 5.28 39.70
C LEU A 152 -27.43 5.64 40.21
N VAL A 153 -28.07 4.68 40.89
CA VAL A 153 -29.33 4.85 41.64
C VAL A 153 -29.10 5.75 42.84
#